data_AF-A0A7C5TN97-F1
#
_entry.id   AF-A0A7C5TN97-F1
#
_cell.length_a   1.000
_cell.length_b   1.000
_cell.length_c   1.000
_cell.angle_alpha   90.00
_cell.angle_beta   90.00
_cell.angle_gamma   90.00
#
_symmetry.space_group_name_H-M   'P 1'
#
loop_
_entity.id
_entity.type
_entity.pdbx_description
1 polymer ?
#
loop_
_entity_poly.entity_id
_entity_poly.type
_entity_poly.pdbx_seq_one_letter_code
_entity_poly.pdbx_strand_id
1 'polypeptide(L)' 'MSTTETAHEGACCAAGASARRGGPPPEVVLVSPYEIGRQPFALAHAAAWLREAGLRVDCLDLAVERL' A
#
# COMPACT_ATOMS: atom_id res chain seq x y z
N MET A 1 -4.99 -16.18 35.69
CA MET A 1 -4.23 -16.86 34.63
C MET A 1 -4.48 -16.06 33.37
N SER A 2 -3.61 -15.06 33.15
CA SER A 2 -3.75 -14.06 32.09
C SER A 2 -2.97 -14.52 30.87
N THR A 3 -3.63 -14.64 29.73
CA THR A 3 -2.98 -14.68 28.42
C THR A 3 -3.41 -13.44 27.68
N THR A 4 -2.57 -12.40 27.74
CA THR A 4 -2.65 -11.25 26.85
C THR A 4 -2.27 -11.70 25.46
N GLU A 5 -3.23 -11.66 24.54
CA GLU A 5 -3.04 -11.85 23.11
C GLU A 5 -2.23 -10.66 22.59
N THR A 6 -0.95 -10.92 22.33
CA THR A 6 0.00 -9.95 21.78
C THR A 6 -0.43 -9.57 20.38
N ALA A 7 -0.77 -8.30 20.20
CA ALA A 7 -1.08 -7.69 18.92
C ALA A 7 -0.03 -8.06 17.86
N HIS A 8 -0.49 -8.50 16.70
CA HIS A 8 0.31 -8.55 15.50
C HIS A 8 0.56 -7.10 15.06
N GLU A 9 1.56 -6.47 15.67
CA GLU A 9 2.08 -5.14 15.34
C GLU A 9 2.55 -5.15 13.88
N GLY A 10 1.62 -4.79 12.99
CA GLY A 10 1.89 -4.43 11.61
C GLY A 10 2.74 -3.17 11.58
N ALA A 11 4.04 -3.36 11.73
CA ALA A 11 5.09 -2.37 11.54
C ALA A 11 5.12 -1.91 10.07
N CYS A 12 4.16 -1.05 9.69
CA CYS A 12 4.19 -0.25 8.46
C CYS A 12 3.59 1.15 8.69
N CYS A 13 3.46 1.63 9.93
CA CYS A 13 2.94 2.96 10.22
C CYS A 13 4.01 4.08 10.17
N ALA A 14 5.26 3.79 9.80
CA ALA A 14 6.39 4.72 9.92
C ALA A 14 7.08 5.11 8.59
N ALA A 15 6.53 4.74 7.43
CA ALA A 15 7.13 5.09 6.15
C ALA A 15 6.45 6.31 5.52
N GLY A 16 7.04 7.49 5.73
CA GLY A 16 6.93 8.55 4.72
C GLY A 16 6.45 9.93 5.15
N ALA A 17 6.60 10.33 6.41
CA ALA A 17 6.58 11.75 6.76
C ALA A 17 7.91 12.42 6.32
N SER A 18 8.25 12.34 5.02
CA SER A 18 9.37 13.09 4.47
C SER A 18 8.92 14.54 4.32
N ALA A 19 9.42 15.37 5.22
CA ALA A 19 9.19 16.79 5.33
C ALA A 19 9.09 17.46 3.95
N ARG A 20 8.01 18.25 3.80
CA ARG A 20 7.59 18.94 2.59
C ARG A 20 8.74 19.72 1.96
N ARG A 21 9.26 19.23 0.83
CA ARG A 21 9.69 20.11 -0.26
C ARG A 21 8.40 20.56 -0.95
N GLY A 22 8.20 21.86 -1.16
CA GLY A 22 6.99 22.44 -1.77
C GLY A 22 6.81 22.10 -3.25
N GLY A 23 6.82 20.82 -3.58
CA GLY A 23 6.55 20.27 -4.91
C GLY A 23 5.14 19.67 -5.00
N PRO A 24 4.69 19.31 -6.22
CA PRO A 24 3.43 18.60 -6.41
C PRO A 24 3.42 17.30 -5.60
N PRO A 25 2.24 16.80 -5.19
CA PRO A 25 2.14 15.56 -4.43
C PRO A 25 2.81 14.42 -5.21
N PRO A 26 3.65 13.60 -4.55
CA PRO A 26 4.38 12.53 -5.20
C PRO A 26 3.40 11.51 -5.81
N GLU A 27 3.81 10.97 -6.95
CA GLU A 27 3.05 10.01 -7.73
C GLU A 27 3.60 8.62 -7.47
N VAL A 28 2.72 7.70 -7.09
CA VAL A 28 3.06 6.33 -6.69
C VAL A 28 2.32 5.37 -7.60
N VAL A 29 3.06 4.44 -8.22
CA VAL A 29 2.47 3.34 -8.98
C VAL A 29 2.76 2.05 -8.22
N LEU A 30 1.69 1.35 -7.83
CA LEU A 30 1.80 0.02 -7.25
C LEU A 30 1.63 -1.02 -8.36
N VAL A 31 2.61 -1.90 -8.51
CA VAL A 31 2.55 -2.98 -9.49
C VAL A 31 2.39 -4.31 -8.76
N SER A 32 1.34 -5.05 -9.11
CA SER A 32 1.18 -6.44 -8.70
C SER A 32 1.74 -7.33 -9.81
N PRO A 33 2.95 -7.90 -9.64
CA PRO A 33 3.45 -8.87 -10.59
C PRO A 33 2.61 -10.15 -10.46
N TYR A 34 1.88 -10.48 -11.51
CA TYR A 34 1.19 -11.75 -11.78
C TYR A 34 1.00 -12.71 -10.59
N GLU A 35 -0.18 -12.68 -9.98
CA GLU A 35 -0.59 -13.67 -8.99
C GLU A 35 -1.72 -14.53 -9.58
N ILE A 36 -1.37 -15.57 -10.35
CA ILE A 36 -2.37 -16.52 -10.86
C ILE A 36 -3.16 -17.08 -9.67
N GLY A 37 -4.46 -16.79 -9.63
CA GLY A 37 -5.36 -17.32 -8.62
C GLY A 37 -5.35 -16.66 -7.24
N ARG A 38 -4.67 -15.51 -7.02
CA ARG A 38 -4.77 -14.77 -5.75
C ARG A 38 -5.43 -13.42 -5.92
N GLN A 39 -6.40 -13.13 -5.06
CA GLN A 39 -7.07 -11.84 -5.05
C GLN A 39 -6.08 -10.74 -4.61
N PRO A 40 -5.96 -9.61 -5.33
CA PRO A 40 -4.99 -8.55 -5.06
C PRO A 40 -5.41 -7.66 -3.88
N PHE A 41 -5.92 -8.24 -2.79
CA PHE A 41 -6.36 -7.48 -1.60
C PHE A 41 -5.22 -6.71 -0.95
N ALA A 42 -4.00 -7.25 -0.98
CA ALA A 42 -2.81 -6.57 -0.49
C ALA A 42 -2.52 -5.28 -1.29
N LEU A 43 -2.69 -5.32 -2.61
CA LEU A 43 -2.52 -4.16 -3.49
C LEU A 43 -3.58 -3.09 -3.20
N ALA A 44 -4.84 -3.50 -3.09
CA ALA A 44 -5.95 -2.61 -2.78
C ALA A 44 -5.78 -1.95 -1.40
N HIS A 45 -5.36 -2.71 -0.39
CA HIS A 45 -5.13 -2.21 0.97
C HIS A 45 -3.95 -1.22 1.02
N ALA A 46 -2.83 -1.52 0.35
CA ALA A 46 -1.70 -0.61 0.24
C ALA A 46 -2.10 0.70 -0.48
N ALA A 47 -2.90 0.60 -1.54
CA ALA A 47 -3.40 1.77 -2.25
C ALA A 47 -4.31 2.65 -1.38
N ALA A 48 -5.20 2.03 -0.58
CA ALA A 48 -6.07 2.76 0.34
C ALA A 48 -5.27 3.55 1.36
N TRP A 49 -4.31 2.91 2.02
CA TRP A 49 -3.45 3.55 3.02
C TRP A 49 -2.65 4.72 2.45
N LEU A 50 -2.08 4.56 1.25
CA LEU A 50 -1.34 5.64 0.59
C LEU A 50 -2.25 6.81 0.15
N ARG A 51 -3.48 6.50 -0.30
CA ARG A 51 -4.47 7.54 -0.63
C ARG A 51 -4.93 8.30 0.60
N GLU A 52 -5.12 7.62 1.74
CA GLU A 52 -5.42 8.26 3.02
C GLU A 52 -4.29 9.20 3.48
N ALA A 53 -3.03 8.88 3.14
CA ALA A 53 -1.88 9.75 3.36
C ALA A 53 -1.81 10.96 2.39
N GLY A 54 -2.76 11.10 1.46
CA GLY A 54 -2.83 12.21 0.49
C GLY A 54 -1.90 12.06 -0.72
N LEU A 55 -1.44 10.84 -0.99
CA LEU A 55 -0.58 10.53 -2.15
C LEU A 55 -1.45 10.25 -3.38
N ARG A 56 -0.92 10.54 -4.58
CA ARG A 56 -1.54 10.11 -5.84
C ARG A 56 -1.09 8.68 -6.14
N VAL A 57 -2.03 7.75 -6.24
CA VAL A 57 -1.74 6.30 -6.31
C VAL A 57 -2.50 5.63 -7.44
N ASP A 58 -1.76 5.05 -8.38
CA ASP A 58 -2.27 4.17 -9.43
C ASP A 58 -1.89 2.71 -9.15
N CYS A 59 -2.72 1.78 -9.61
CA CYS A 59 -2.52 0.35 -9.41
C CYS A 59 -2.47 -0.34 -10.77
N LEU A 60 -1.41 -1.10 -11.03
CA LEU A 60 -1.24 -1.90 -12.22
C LEU A 60 -1.21 -3.38 -11.81
N ASP A 61 -2.25 -4.12 -12.17
CA ASP A 61 -2.31 -5.55 -11.92
C ASP A 61 -2.01 -6.33 -13.20
N LEU A 62 -0.79 -6.90 -13.28
CA LEU A 62 -0.33 -7.64 -14.45
C LEU A 62 -0.96 -9.03 -14.58
N ALA A 63 -1.79 -9.47 -13.61
CA ALA A 63 -2.58 -10.68 -13.76
C ALA A 63 -3.79 -10.47 -14.68
N VAL A 64 -4.29 -9.23 -14.80
CA VAL A 64 -5.50 -8.89 -15.57
C VAL A 64 -5.24 -7.86 -16.67
N GLU A 65 -4.28 -6.96 -16.48
CA GLU A 65 -3.95 -5.90 -17.43
C GLU A 65 -2.83 -6.32 -18.40
N ARG A 66 -2.94 -5.88 -19.65
CA ARG A 66 -1.96 -6.13 -20.71
C ARG A 66 -1.17 -4.85 -21.00
N LEU A 67 0.16 -4.99 -21.05
CA LEU A 67 1.11 -3.94 -21.45
C LEU A 67 1.03 -3.60 -22.94
#